data_AF-A0A4V2A4T0-F1
#
_entry.id   AF-A0A4V2A4T0-F1
#
_cell.length_a   1.000
_cell.length_b   1.000
_cell.length_c   1.000
_cell.angle_alpha   90.00
_cell.angle_beta   90.00
_cell.angle_gamma   90.00
#
_symmetry.space_group_name_H-M   'P 1'
#
loop_
_entity.id
_entity.type
_entity.pdbx_description
1 polymer ?
#
loop_
_entity_poly.entity_id
_entity_poly.type
_entity_poly.pdbx_seq_one_letter_code
_entity_poly.pdbx_strand_id
1 'polypeptide(L)'
;MKRLLPLFLLAILFAFTRIHAQTAPATRPWNATWIAASNDPGTEYAVYYFRKDISLPSKPATFNIHVSADNRYKLFVNGKMVSLGPARGDLSHWNFATVDLAPFLTAGKNNVSAIVWNEAQSRPEAQITLRTAFIVQGQTAAEDILNTNNTWKCIRDNGHAPIPGFFFAASTGEMVDMNRSVQDWWKPTLDDSSWPPAASLFEGKLKGMSDGFGWMLVPSPIPEMELVNQRIPVLRKAMGMTVPPSFPGKGQSLTIPANSFVTLLLDQTHLTNAFVTLNMSKGSGAGLSLSYAESMYENIKQSGGRKPNRNEVEGKDFAGRTDSILSSGASGQSFTTLNYRTYRYIRMRISTKDEPLVIDDLYGTFTGYPFRQTAMFNGGGDEVKKILDIGWLTARLNATETYMDCPYYEQLQYIGDTRIQAMVSYYYSGDDRLARNALNLMDNSRLPEGVTLSRYPTHSTQIIPTFSLWYIGMLHDYWMYRPDGGFIKDKLVGARAILDFFAKYQSADGSLRNTPYWTFVDWAPGKDWSVG
;
A
#
# COMPACT_ATOMS: atom_id res chain seq x y z
N MET A 1 48.45 -37.46 -22.85
CA MET A 1 47.67 -36.21 -22.97
C MET A 1 46.18 -36.51 -22.98
N LYS A 2 45.53 -36.52 -21.81
CA LYS A 2 44.07 -36.38 -21.66
C LYS A 2 43.84 -35.67 -20.32
N ARG A 3 43.38 -34.41 -20.37
CA ARG A 3 43.02 -33.61 -19.19
C ARG A 3 41.57 -33.95 -18.83
N LEU A 4 41.36 -34.41 -17.60
CA LEU A 4 40.05 -34.54 -16.97
C LEU A 4 39.64 -33.18 -16.41
N LEU A 5 38.47 -32.70 -16.81
CA LEU A 5 37.78 -31.54 -16.23
C LEU A 5 36.74 -32.09 -15.22
N PRO A 6 36.69 -31.64 -13.96
CA PRO A 6 35.60 -32.01 -13.07
C PRO A 6 34.40 -31.09 -13.32
N LEU A 7 33.24 -31.70 -13.63
CA LEU A 7 31.95 -31.02 -13.66
C LEU A 7 31.55 -30.67 -12.22
N PHE A 8 31.49 -29.38 -11.89
CA PHE A 8 30.79 -28.91 -10.68
C PHE A 8 29.29 -28.88 -10.98
N LEU A 9 28.53 -29.83 -10.43
CA LEU A 9 27.08 -29.77 -10.39
C LEU A 9 26.68 -28.74 -9.32
N LEU A 10 26.30 -27.53 -9.76
CA LEU A 10 25.69 -26.54 -8.88
C LEU A 10 24.21 -26.93 -8.69
N ALA A 11 23.90 -27.59 -7.58
CA ALA A 11 22.51 -27.85 -7.18
C ALA A 11 21.85 -26.53 -6.72
N ILE A 12 21.20 -25.83 -7.64
CA ILE A 12 20.33 -24.70 -7.31
C ILE A 12 19.04 -25.29 -6.74
N LEU A 13 18.91 -25.31 -5.41
CA LEU A 13 17.64 -25.53 -4.74
C LEU A 13 16.70 -24.35 -5.05
N PHE A 14 15.85 -24.51 -6.05
CA PHE A 14 14.70 -23.64 -6.24
C PHE A 14 13.69 -23.90 -5.11
N ALA A 15 13.73 -23.07 -4.08
CA ALA A 15 12.61 -22.95 -3.15
C ALA A 15 11.43 -22.32 -3.90
N PHE A 16 10.60 -23.15 -4.52
CA PHE A 16 9.29 -22.72 -5.03
C PHE A 16 8.39 -22.38 -3.85
N THR A 17 8.45 -21.14 -3.36
CA THR A 17 7.32 -20.59 -2.59
C THR A 17 6.16 -20.50 -3.57
N ARG A 18 5.18 -21.41 -3.48
CA ARG A 18 3.94 -21.27 -4.23
C ARG A 18 3.16 -20.12 -3.60
N ILE A 19 3.04 -19.01 -4.32
CA ILE A 19 2.17 -17.89 -3.94
C ILE A 19 0.75 -18.37 -4.22
N HIS A 20 0.07 -19.01 -3.26
CA HIS A 20 -1.34 -19.37 -3.41
C HIS A 20 -2.22 -18.16 -3.09
N ALA A 21 -3.40 -18.05 -3.71
CA ALA A 21 -4.48 -17.24 -3.13
C ALA A 21 -4.76 -17.77 -1.71
N GLN A 22 -5.23 -16.93 -0.79
CA GLN A 22 -5.59 -17.41 0.54
C GLN A 22 -6.70 -18.46 0.38
N THR A 23 -6.41 -19.71 0.73
CA THR A 23 -7.38 -20.81 0.67
C THR A 23 -8.60 -20.42 1.49
N ALA A 24 -9.81 -20.58 0.94
CA ALA A 24 -11.05 -20.33 1.66
C ALA A 24 -11.04 -21.15 2.96
N PRO A 25 -10.98 -20.52 4.15
CA PRO A 25 -10.87 -21.25 5.40
C PRO A 25 -12.18 -22.00 5.66
N ALA A 26 -12.10 -23.12 6.40
CA ALA A 26 -13.28 -23.73 7.00
C ALA A 26 -13.95 -22.69 7.90
N THR A 27 -15.11 -22.18 7.48
CA THR A 27 -15.79 -21.07 8.16
C THR A 27 -16.41 -21.59 9.45
N ARG A 28 -15.71 -21.42 10.58
CA ARG A 28 -16.34 -21.47 11.90
C ARG A 28 -16.96 -20.11 12.24
N PRO A 29 -18.00 -20.06 13.08
CA PRO A 29 -18.45 -18.80 13.66
C PRO A 29 -17.29 -18.07 14.34
N TRP A 30 -17.16 -16.78 14.06
CA TRP A 30 -16.17 -15.93 14.73
C TRP A 30 -16.62 -15.66 16.17
N ASN A 31 -15.66 -15.70 17.09
CA ASN A 31 -15.81 -15.40 18.52
C ASN A 31 -14.88 -14.26 18.98
N ALA A 32 -14.22 -13.59 18.05
CA ALA A 32 -13.51 -12.33 18.27
C ALA A 32 -14.45 -11.13 18.15
N THR A 33 -14.14 -10.06 18.90
CA THR A 33 -14.80 -8.76 18.77
C THR A 33 -13.90 -7.77 18.04
N TRP A 34 -14.50 -6.86 17.29
CA TRP A 34 -13.83 -5.64 16.87
C TRP A 34 -13.48 -4.82 18.12
N ILE A 35 -12.22 -4.43 18.26
CA ILE A 35 -11.73 -3.65 19.40
C ILE A 35 -11.20 -2.28 18.94
N ALA A 36 -11.25 -1.30 19.85
CA ALA A 36 -10.77 0.06 19.61
C ALA A 36 -10.20 0.70 20.90
N ALA A 37 -9.66 1.91 20.76
CA ALA A 37 -9.35 2.74 21.92
C ALA A 37 -10.62 3.11 22.69
N SER A 38 -10.53 3.08 24.02
CA SER A 38 -11.65 3.41 24.90
C SER A 38 -12.09 4.86 24.75
N ASN A 39 -13.40 5.09 24.69
CA ASN A 39 -14.03 6.42 24.53
C ASN A 39 -13.58 7.21 23.29
N ASP A 40 -13.05 6.54 22.26
CA ASP A 40 -12.65 7.17 21.01
C ASP A 40 -13.74 6.95 19.94
N PRO A 41 -14.17 8.00 19.21
CA PRO A 41 -15.16 7.85 18.13
C PRO A 41 -14.62 7.05 16.93
N GLY A 42 -13.30 7.03 16.72
CA GLY A 42 -12.62 6.34 15.63
C GLY A 42 -12.76 7.03 14.27
N THR A 43 -13.22 8.28 14.21
CA THR A 43 -13.44 8.99 12.94
C THR A 43 -12.43 10.11 12.68
N GLU A 44 -11.51 10.32 13.62
CA GLU A 44 -10.46 11.36 13.56
C GLU A 44 -9.14 10.81 13.03
N TYR A 45 -8.25 11.74 12.65
CA TYR A 45 -6.87 11.36 12.35
C TYR A 45 -6.21 10.85 13.62
N ALA A 46 -5.78 9.58 13.60
CA ALA A 46 -5.12 8.98 14.74
C ALA A 46 -4.36 7.70 14.36
N VAL A 47 -3.35 7.40 15.18
CA VAL A 47 -2.55 6.18 15.14
C VAL A 47 -2.71 5.47 16.48
N TYR A 48 -2.89 4.16 16.45
CA TYR A 48 -3.17 3.33 17.63
C TYR A 48 -2.25 2.12 17.73
N TYR A 49 -1.74 1.98 18.95
CA TYR A 49 -1.06 0.86 19.59
C TYR A 49 -1.96 -0.31 20.03
N PHE A 50 -2.06 -1.43 19.32
CA PHE A 50 -2.68 -2.65 19.89
C PHE A 50 -1.63 -3.67 20.31
N ARG A 51 -1.76 -4.27 21.50
CA ARG A 51 -0.82 -5.26 22.02
C ARG A 51 -1.50 -6.39 22.78
N LYS A 52 -0.94 -7.59 22.66
CA LYS A 52 -1.24 -8.72 23.51
C LYS A 52 -0.03 -9.63 23.65
N ASP A 53 0.25 -10.01 24.89
CA ASP A 53 1.22 -11.05 25.20
C ASP A 53 0.50 -12.39 25.38
N ILE A 54 1.06 -13.44 24.78
CA ILE A 54 0.58 -14.82 24.93
C ILE A 54 1.72 -15.72 25.39
N SER A 55 1.39 -16.80 26.09
CA SER A 55 2.38 -17.82 26.48
C SER A 55 1.99 -19.16 25.84
N LEU A 56 2.94 -19.74 25.11
CA LEU A 56 2.75 -21.02 24.41
C LEU A 56 3.59 -22.12 25.08
N PRO A 57 3.04 -23.31 25.35
CA PRO A 57 3.79 -24.40 25.98
C PRO A 57 4.91 -24.93 25.08
N SER A 58 4.74 -24.84 23.76
CA SER A 58 5.75 -25.20 22.76
C SER A 58 5.55 -24.33 21.50
N LYS A 59 6.57 -24.28 20.63
CA LYS A 59 6.43 -23.63 19.33
C LYS A 59 5.48 -24.46 18.45
N PRO A 60 4.35 -23.91 17.97
CA PRO A 60 3.43 -24.65 17.13
C PRO A 60 4.01 -24.88 15.73
N ALA A 61 3.56 -25.93 15.04
CA ALA A 61 3.90 -26.17 13.64
C ALA A 61 3.21 -25.17 12.70
N THR A 62 1.98 -24.78 13.04
CA THR A 62 1.15 -23.78 12.35
C THR A 62 0.38 -22.98 13.40
N PHE A 63 0.17 -21.69 13.17
CA PHE A 63 -0.64 -20.82 14.02
C PHE A 63 -1.36 -19.82 13.12
N ASN A 64 -2.48 -20.26 12.52
CA ASN A 64 -3.19 -19.48 11.51
C ASN A 64 -4.21 -18.53 12.16
N ILE A 65 -4.14 -17.26 11.77
CA ILE A 65 -5.09 -16.23 12.20
C ILE A 65 -5.69 -15.51 11.01
N HIS A 66 -6.86 -14.92 11.23
CA HIS A 66 -7.53 -13.97 10.36
C HIS A 66 -7.39 -12.58 10.98
N VAL A 67 -6.86 -11.61 10.23
CA VAL A 67 -6.60 -10.25 10.73
C VAL A 67 -7.16 -9.20 9.79
N SER A 68 -7.80 -8.18 10.37
CA SER A 68 -8.28 -7.00 9.66
C SER A 68 -8.24 -5.78 10.57
N ALA A 69 -8.34 -4.60 9.98
CA ALA A 69 -8.45 -3.33 10.67
C ALA A 69 -9.22 -2.32 9.83
N ASP A 70 -9.66 -1.25 10.45
CA ASP A 70 -10.13 -0.04 9.79
C ASP A 70 -9.28 1.12 10.34
N ASN A 71 -8.56 1.90 9.52
CA ASN A 71 -8.51 1.80 8.06
C ASN A 71 -7.46 0.76 7.60
N ARG A 72 -6.30 0.74 8.27
CA ARG A 72 -5.11 -0.02 7.87
C ARG A 72 -4.36 -0.54 9.09
N TYR A 73 -3.61 -1.63 8.94
CA TYR A 73 -2.74 -2.17 9.97
C TYR A 73 -1.37 -2.61 9.44
N LYS A 74 -0.38 -2.63 10.33
CA LYS A 74 0.82 -3.48 10.21
C LYS A 74 0.92 -4.35 11.46
N LEU A 75 0.97 -5.67 11.28
CA LEU A 75 1.00 -6.66 12.36
C LEU A 75 2.43 -7.11 12.61
N PHE A 76 2.81 -7.23 13.87
CA PHE A 76 4.14 -7.62 14.34
C PHE A 76 4.03 -8.79 15.32
N VAL A 77 4.94 -9.74 15.18
CA VAL A 77 5.16 -10.82 16.15
C VAL A 77 6.61 -10.77 16.59
N ASN A 78 6.83 -10.65 17.90
CA ASN A 78 8.15 -10.54 18.50
C ASN A 78 9.05 -9.48 17.83
N GLY A 79 8.46 -8.33 17.47
CA GLY A 79 9.16 -7.20 16.82
C GLY A 79 9.39 -7.33 15.32
N LYS A 80 8.98 -8.44 14.67
CA LYS A 80 9.05 -8.61 13.22
C LYS A 80 7.69 -8.38 12.59
N MET A 81 7.60 -7.53 11.57
CA MET A 81 6.38 -7.34 10.78
C MET A 81 6.05 -8.64 10.02
N VAL A 82 4.82 -9.11 10.13
CA VAL A 82 4.36 -10.38 9.53
C VAL A 82 3.23 -10.21 8.53
N SER A 83 2.50 -9.09 8.56
CA SER A 83 1.38 -8.81 7.65
C SER A 83 1.06 -7.31 7.61
N LEU A 84 0.52 -6.87 6.48
CA LEU A 84 0.09 -5.49 6.19
C LEU A 84 -1.27 -5.54 5.49
N GLY A 85 -2.23 -4.72 5.92
CA GLY A 85 -3.54 -4.73 5.28
C GLY A 85 -4.55 -3.78 5.92
N PRO A 86 -5.85 -4.10 5.86
CA PRO A 86 -6.42 -5.13 4.97
C PRO A 86 -6.35 -4.68 3.50
N ALA A 87 -6.53 -5.61 2.57
CA ALA A 87 -6.73 -5.26 1.16
C ALA A 87 -7.91 -4.30 0.99
N ARG A 88 -7.77 -3.24 0.20
CA ARG A 88 -8.84 -2.27 -0.07
C ARG A 88 -10.12 -2.95 -0.59
N GLY A 89 -11.25 -2.42 -0.16
CA GLY A 89 -12.60 -2.90 -0.48
C GLY A 89 -13.65 -1.92 0.04
N ASP A 90 -14.83 -2.43 0.31
CA ASP A 90 -15.97 -1.67 0.84
C ASP A 90 -16.54 -2.33 2.09
N LEU A 91 -17.45 -1.64 2.80
CA LEU A 91 -18.04 -2.16 4.06
C LEU A 91 -18.81 -3.48 3.86
N SER A 92 -19.33 -3.73 2.66
CA SER A 92 -20.03 -4.97 2.31
C SER A 92 -19.11 -6.08 1.81
N HIS A 93 -17.82 -5.81 1.61
CA HIS A 93 -16.78 -6.74 1.19
C HIS A 93 -15.48 -6.44 1.95
N TRP A 94 -15.53 -6.46 3.29
CA TRP A 94 -14.40 -6.06 4.11
C TRP A 94 -13.38 -7.18 4.24
N ASN A 95 -12.20 -6.98 3.68
CA ASN A 95 -11.20 -8.05 3.61
C ASN A 95 -10.56 -8.34 4.97
N PHE A 96 -10.31 -9.63 5.25
CA PHE A 96 -9.35 -10.08 6.24
C PHE A 96 -8.25 -10.92 5.58
N ALA A 97 -7.02 -10.81 6.08
CA ALA A 97 -5.91 -11.65 5.66
C ALA A 97 -5.80 -12.89 6.56
N THR A 98 -5.46 -14.04 5.99
CA THR A 98 -5.08 -15.25 6.73
C THR A 98 -3.57 -15.41 6.73
N VAL A 99 -2.98 -15.46 7.93
CA VAL A 99 -1.51 -15.44 8.12
C VAL A 99 -1.10 -16.52 9.12
N ASP A 100 -0.06 -17.28 8.79
CA ASP A 100 0.58 -18.22 9.71
C ASP A 100 1.65 -17.52 10.55
N LEU A 101 1.43 -17.45 11.86
CA LEU A 101 2.35 -16.84 12.80
C LEU A 101 3.43 -17.80 13.32
N ALA A 102 3.28 -19.12 13.12
CA ALA A 102 4.20 -20.12 13.67
C ALA A 102 5.68 -19.87 13.38
N PRO A 103 6.09 -19.39 12.18
CA PRO A 103 7.50 -19.08 11.91
C PRO A 103 8.11 -18.03 12.85
N PHE A 104 7.28 -17.16 13.43
CA PHE A 104 7.68 -16.00 14.23
C PHE A 104 7.48 -16.22 15.74
N LEU A 105 6.82 -17.31 16.12
CA LEU A 105 6.55 -17.69 17.50
C LEU A 105 7.66 -18.57 18.09
N THR A 106 7.75 -18.54 19.41
CA THR A 106 8.67 -19.32 20.24
C THR A 106 7.90 -20.03 21.36
N ALA A 107 8.52 -21.02 22.01
CA ALA A 107 7.98 -21.55 23.26
C ALA A 107 8.12 -20.51 24.38
N GLY A 108 7.13 -20.40 25.26
CA GLY A 108 7.08 -19.37 26.31
C GLY A 108 6.38 -18.09 25.84
N LYS A 109 6.87 -16.94 26.33
CA LYS A 109 6.25 -15.63 26.13
C LYS A 109 6.48 -15.14 24.70
N ASN A 110 5.40 -14.72 24.04
CA ASN A 110 5.42 -14.07 22.75
C ASN A 110 4.60 -12.78 22.81
N ASN A 111 5.08 -11.75 22.11
CA ASN A 111 4.35 -10.52 21.92
C ASN A 111 3.74 -10.48 20.52
N VAL A 112 2.45 -10.12 20.44
CA VAL A 112 1.80 -9.73 19.19
C VAL A 112 1.34 -8.29 19.32
N SER A 113 1.64 -7.49 18.31
CA SER A 113 1.25 -6.08 18.29
C SER A 113 0.87 -5.59 16.91
N ALA A 114 0.00 -4.59 16.85
CA ALA A 114 -0.41 -3.97 15.61
C ALA A 114 -0.40 -2.44 15.76
N ILE A 115 0.12 -1.76 14.74
CA ILE A 115 -0.19 -0.35 14.51
C ILE A 115 -1.41 -0.30 13.62
N VAL A 116 -2.40 0.51 14.00
CA VAL A 116 -3.60 0.78 13.21
C VAL A 116 -3.75 2.28 13.07
N TRP A 117 -4.06 2.76 11.87
CA TRP A 117 -4.22 4.19 11.64
C TRP A 117 -5.47 4.52 10.84
N ASN A 118 -5.97 5.73 11.08
CA ASN A 118 -7.07 6.36 10.35
C ASN A 118 -6.62 7.77 9.98
N GLU A 119 -6.65 8.08 8.69
CA GLU A 119 -6.26 9.39 8.16
C GLU A 119 -7.45 10.37 8.07
N ALA A 120 -8.65 9.93 8.46
CA ALA A 120 -9.90 10.67 8.49
C ALA A 120 -10.15 11.41 7.16
N GLN A 121 -10.38 12.73 7.20
CA GLN A 121 -10.54 13.55 5.99
C GLN A 121 -9.30 13.63 5.09
N SER A 122 -8.14 13.18 5.57
CA SER A 122 -6.89 13.10 4.81
C SER A 122 -6.63 11.70 4.23
N ARG A 123 -7.56 10.75 4.41
CA ARG A 123 -7.43 9.40 3.88
C ARG A 123 -7.37 9.41 2.35
N PRO A 124 -6.67 8.45 1.74
CA PRO A 124 -6.69 8.30 0.29
C PRO A 124 -8.12 8.13 -0.23
N GLU A 125 -8.38 8.61 -1.44
CA GLU A 125 -9.68 8.53 -2.11
C GLU A 125 -10.18 7.09 -2.23
N ALA A 126 -9.27 6.14 -2.45
CA ALA A 126 -9.57 4.70 -2.50
C ALA A 126 -9.82 4.04 -1.13
N GLN A 127 -9.77 4.79 -0.02
CA GLN A 127 -9.99 4.29 1.33
C GLN A 127 -11.43 4.54 1.79
N ILE A 128 -12.24 3.49 1.75
CA ILE A 128 -13.56 3.44 2.40
C ILE A 128 -13.35 3.06 3.88
N THR A 129 -14.12 3.65 4.78
CA THR A 129 -13.99 3.49 6.24
C THR A 129 -15.34 3.66 6.92
N LEU A 130 -15.51 2.99 8.05
CA LEU A 130 -16.60 3.22 9.00
C LEU A 130 -16.07 3.97 10.23
N ARG A 131 -15.06 3.40 10.91
CA ARG A 131 -14.37 3.97 12.07
C ARG A 131 -13.12 3.15 12.40
N THR A 132 -12.20 3.69 13.17
CA THR A 132 -11.00 2.95 13.59
C THR A 132 -11.36 1.74 14.45
N ALA A 133 -10.89 0.56 14.03
CA ALA A 133 -11.07 -0.70 14.76
C ALA A 133 -10.02 -1.75 14.34
N PHE A 134 -9.80 -2.76 15.18
CA PHE A 134 -8.90 -3.88 14.93
C PHE A 134 -9.57 -5.20 15.26
N ILE A 135 -9.30 -6.25 14.48
CA ILE A 135 -9.80 -7.60 14.77
C ILE A 135 -8.75 -8.67 14.43
N VAL A 136 -8.61 -9.65 15.33
CA VAL A 136 -7.86 -10.88 15.12
C VAL A 136 -8.73 -12.04 15.55
N GLN A 137 -8.86 -13.03 14.68
CA GLN A 137 -9.61 -14.26 14.91
C GLN A 137 -8.71 -15.45 14.62
N GLY A 138 -8.54 -16.37 15.57
CA GLY A 138 -7.87 -17.63 15.33
C GLY A 138 -8.60 -18.47 14.28
N GLN A 139 -7.88 -19.24 13.48
CA GLN A 139 -8.53 -20.16 12.53
C GLN A 139 -9.21 -21.32 13.27
N THR A 140 -8.59 -21.84 14.33
CA THR A 140 -9.14 -22.90 15.19
C THR A 140 -9.15 -22.48 16.66
N ALA A 141 -9.71 -23.33 17.54
CA ALA A 141 -9.71 -23.09 18.98
C ALA A 141 -8.30 -22.99 19.58
N ALA A 142 -7.27 -23.55 18.93
CA ALA A 142 -5.88 -23.44 19.40
C ALA A 142 -5.35 -22.00 19.32
N GLU A 143 -5.84 -21.21 18.35
CA GLU A 143 -5.44 -19.82 18.17
C GLU A 143 -6.37 -18.82 18.88
N ASP A 144 -7.43 -19.28 19.56
CA ASP A 144 -8.39 -18.42 20.26
C ASP A 144 -7.75 -17.58 21.37
N ILE A 145 -6.61 -18.02 21.90
CA ILE A 145 -5.81 -17.24 22.85
C ILE A 145 -5.46 -15.85 22.31
N LEU A 146 -5.37 -15.67 20.99
CA LEU A 146 -5.04 -14.39 20.35
C LEU A 146 -6.27 -13.57 19.94
N ASN A 147 -7.49 -14.11 20.04
CA ASN A 147 -8.69 -13.40 19.61
C ASN A 147 -8.78 -12.01 20.25
N THR A 148 -9.22 -11.03 19.45
CA THR A 148 -9.46 -9.68 19.94
C THR A 148 -10.66 -9.64 20.87
N ASN A 149 -10.44 -9.03 22.03
CA ASN A 149 -11.37 -8.77 23.13
C ASN A 149 -10.69 -7.80 24.12
N ASN A 150 -11.26 -7.61 25.30
CA ASN A 150 -10.71 -6.70 26.33
C ASN A 150 -9.38 -7.14 26.99
N THR A 151 -8.84 -8.30 26.66
CA THR A 151 -7.48 -8.72 27.10
C THR A 151 -6.36 -8.11 26.25
N TRP A 152 -6.70 -7.59 25.07
CA TRP A 152 -5.80 -6.73 24.32
C TRP A 152 -5.71 -5.36 24.98
N LYS A 153 -4.53 -4.75 24.92
CA LYS A 153 -4.30 -3.37 25.33
C LYS A 153 -4.31 -2.44 24.12
N CYS A 154 -4.77 -1.20 24.32
CA CYS A 154 -4.81 -0.19 23.28
C CYS A 154 -4.33 1.17 23.79
N ILE A 155 -3.46 1.87 23.05
CA ILE A 155 -3.10 3.26 23.32
C ILE A 155 -3.16 4.09 22.04
N ARG A 156 -3.59 5.35 22.14
CA ARG A 156 -3.50 6.34 21.05
C ARG A 156 -2.11 6.97 21.06
N ASP A 157 -1.48 7.07 19.91
CA ASP A 157 -0.26 7.84 19.72
C ASP A 157 -0.61 9.31 19.45
N ASN A 158 -0.12 10.20 20.30
CA ASN A 158 -0.40 11.63 20.25
C ASN A 158 0.70 12.44 19.53
N GLY A 159 1.70 11.76 18.96
CA GLY A 159 2.78 12.35 18.17
C GLY A 159 2.48 12.48 16.69
N HIS A 160 1.41 11.87 16.17
CA HIS A 160 1.09 11.90 14.74
C HIS A 160 0.10 13.00 14.38
N ALA A 161 0.34 13.65 13.23
CA ALA A 161 -0.61 14.56 12.59
C ALA A 161 -0.51 14.46 11.06
N PRO A 162 -1.58 14.77 10.31
CA PRO A 162 -1.50 14.87 8.86
C PRO A 162 -0.75 16.14 8.46
N ILE A 163 -0.06 16.09 7.33
CA ILE A 163 0.43 17.27 6.61
C ILE A 163 -0.42 17.39 5.34
N PRO A 164 -1.48 18.21 5.35
CA PRO A 164 -2.31 18.44 4.18
C PRO A 164 -1.47 19.05 3.05
N GLY A 165 -1.69 18.63 1.81
CA GLY A 165 -1.09 19.29 0.64
C GLY A 165 -0.76 18.38 -0.54
N PHE A 166 -0.20 19.02 -1.58
CA PHE A 166 0.27 18.54 -2.90
C PHE A 166 -0.68 17.68 -3.75
N PHE A 167 -1.41 16.70 -3.20
CA PHE A 167 -2.32 15.81 -3.93
C PHE A 167 -3.68 15.64 -3.26
N PHE A 168 -4.70 15.31 -4.07
CA PHE A 168 -6.09 15.18 -3.63
C PHE A 168 -6.56 13.73 -3.45
N ALA A 169 -5.87 12.74 -4.03
CA ALA A 169 -6.37 11.36 -4.10
C ALA A 169 -5.50 10.32 -3.36
N ALA A 170 -4.18 10.29 -3.57
CA ALA A 170 -3.31 9.41 -2.78
C ALA A 170 -3.08 9.97 -1.36
N SER A 171 -2.48 9.17 -0.46
CA SER A 171 -2.27 9.56 0.95
C SER A 171 -1.59 10.92 1.10
N THR A 172 -1.88 11.67 2.16
CA THR A 172 -1.17 12.92 2.44
C THR A 172 0.22 12.66 3.05
N GLY A 173 0.96 13.72 3.36
CA GLY A 173 2.18 13.62 4.15
C GLY A 173 1.88 13.41 5.63
N GLU A 174 2.86 12.91 6.38
CA GLU A 174 2.73 12.69 7.83
C GLU A 174 3.72 13.52 8.64
N MET A 175 3.27 14.00 9.80
CA MET A 175 4.11 14.64 10.81
C MET A 175 4.22 13.72 12.02
N VAL A 176 5.43 13.54 12.54
CA VAL A 176 5.69 12.79 13.78
C VAL A 176 6.51 13.62 14.76
N ASP A 177 5.94 13.91 15.92
CA ASP A 177 6.65 14.45 17.07
C ASP A 177 7.11 13.31 17.98
N MET A 178 8.41 13.01 17.96
CA MET A 178 8.99 11.92 18.73
C MET A 178 8.96 12.16 20.25
N ASN A 179 8.73 13.40 20.71
CA ASN A 179 8.54 13.68 22.14
C ASN A 179 7.19 13.18 22.66
N ARG A 180 6.21 13.00 21.75
CA ARG A 180 4.84 12.63 22.07
C ARG A 180 4.43 11.27 21.51
N SER A 181 5.24 10.71 20.60
CA SER A 181 5.03 9.40 20.03
C SER A 181 5.43 8.28 20.98
N VAL A 182 4.65 7.20 20.99
CA VAL A 182 4.92 6.03 21.83
C VAL A 182 6.10 5.29 21.22
N GLN A 183 7.23 5.35 21.91
CA GLN A 183 8.45 4.69 21.45
C GLN A 183 8.41 3.19 21.72
N ASP A 184 9.17 2.44 20.92
CA ASP A 184 9.47 1.03 21.16
C ASP A 184 8.25 0.13 21.28
N TRP A 185 7.09 0.57 20.79
CA TRP A 185 5.85 -0.15 21.00
C TRP A 185 6.06 -1.59 20.57
N TRP A 186 6.42 -1.94 19.34
CA TRP A 186 6.60 -3.33 18.84
C TRP A 186 7.61 -4.23 19.59
N LYS A 187 8.43 -3.72 20.52
CA LYS A 187 9.44 -4.53 21.22
C LYS A 187 8.78 -5.50 22.22
N PRO A 188 9.24 -6.77 22.30
CA PRO A 188 8.74 -7.74 23.30
C PRO A 188 9.05 -7.35 24.75
N THR A 189 10.04 -6.47 24.95
CA THR A 189 10.54 -6.04 26.26
C THR A 189 9.83 -4.80 26.80
N LEU A 190 8.89 -4.21 26.06
CA LEU A 190 8.15 -3.05 26.51
C LEU A 190 7.33 -3.39 27.78
N ASP A 191 7.43 -2.56 28.81
CA ASP A 191 6.48 -2.57 29.91
C ASP A 191 5.21 -1.81 29.49
N ASP A 192 4.14 -2.56 29.23
CA ASP A 192 2.83 -2.04 28.86
C ASP A 192 1.83 -2.07 30.02
N SER A 193 2.30 -2.19 31.28
CA SER A 193 1.44 -2.24 32.47
C SER A 193 0.52 -1.03 32.63
N SER A 194 0.94 0.13 32.13
CA SER A 194 0.15 1.38 32.14
C SER A 194 -0.84 1.51 30.98
N TRP A 195 -0.79 0.62 29.98
CA TRP A 195 -1.69 0.71 28.83
C TRP A 195 -3.09 0.23 29.20
N PRO A 196 -4.14 0.99 28.86
CA PRO A 196 -5.50 0.58 29.18
C PRO A 196 -5.93 -0.62 28.31
N PRO A 197 -6.88 -1.43 28.80
CA PRO A 197 -7.50 -2.46 27.97
C PRO A 197 -8.23 -1.82 26.78
N ALA A 198 -8.23 -2.52 25.65
CA ALA A 198 -8.99 -2.13 24.48
C ALA A 198 -10.50 -2.27 24.74
N ALA A 199 -11.29 -1.32 24.24
CA ALA A 199 -12.74 -1.39 24.29
C ALA A 199 -13.27 -2.35 23.22
N SER A 200 -14.22 -3.20 23.58
CA SER A 200 -14.97 -4.01 22.60
C SER A 200 -16.08 -3.18 21.96
N LEU A 201 -16.22 -3.28 20.64
CA LEU A 201 -17.27 -2.62 19.86
C LEU A 201 -18.45 -3.58 19.63
N PHE A 202 -18.24 -4.58 18.77
CA PHE A 202 -19.22 -5.61 18.43
C PHE A 202 -18.51 -6.83 17.84
N GLU A 203 -19.24 -7.95 17.70
CA GLU A 203 -18.70 -9.21 17.18
C GLU A 203 -18.27 -9.10 15.71
N GLY A 204 -17.18 -9.78 15.34
CA GLY A 204 -16.84 -9.96 13.93
C GLY A 204 -17.87 -10.86 13.24
N LYS A 205 -18.39 -10.43 12.08
CA LYS A 205 -19.36 -11.20 11.30
C LYS A 205 -18.86 -11.40 9.86
N LEU A 206 -18.89 -12.65 9.41
CA LEU A 206 -18.69 -12.99 8.01
C LEU A 206 -19.85 -12.42 7.17
N LYS A 207 -19.55 -12.04 5.92
CA LYS A 207 -20.56 -11.58 4.96
C LYS A 207 -21.71 -12.59 4.84
N GLY A 208 -22.94 -12.10 4.91
CA GLY A 208 -24.16 -12.92 4.79
C GLY A 208 -24.63 -13.59 6.08
N MET A 209 -23.92 -13.42 7.20
CA MET A 209 -24.28 -14.04 8.50
C MET A 209 -25.04 -13.11 9.45
N SER A 210 -25.35 -11.87 9.04
CA SER A 210 -26.06 -10.85 9.84
C SER A 210 -26.88 -9.94 8.91
N ASP A 211 -27.57 -8.96 9.51
CA ASP A 211 -28.29 -7.84 8.90
C ASP A 211 -27.43 -6.86 8.05
N GLY A 212 -26.14 -7.13 7.86
CA GLY A 212 -25.24 -6.30 7.05
C GLY A 212 -24.69 -5.07 7.75
N PHE A 213 -24.84 -4.95 9.08
CA PHE A 213 -24.23 -3.87 9.85
C PHE A 213 -22.69 -4.01 9.95
N GLY A 214 -21.99 -2.87 9.93
CA GLY A 214 -20.55 -2.80 10.18
C GLY A 214 -19.70 -3.30 9.00
N TRP A 215 -18.67 -4.08 9.32
CA TRP A 215 -17.75 -4.67 8.34
C TRP A 215 -18.16 -6.10 8.02
N MET A 216 -18.64 -6.33 6.80
CA MET A 216 -18.97 -7.67 6.32
C MET A 216 -17.71 -8.41 5.88
N LEU A 217 -17.18 -9.24 6.77
CA LEU A 217 -15.87 -9.87 6.60
C LEU A 217 -15.86 -10.90 5.48
N VAL A 218 -14.89 -10.79 4.57
CA VAL A 218 -14.60 -11.73 3.49
C VAL A 218 -13.10 -12.04 3.45
N PRO A 219 -12.69 -13.26 3.04
CA PRO A 219 -11.27 -13.55 2.84
C PRO A 219 -10.66 -12.65 1.76
N SER A 220 -9.43 -12.19 1.98
CA SER A 220 -8.69 -11.43 0.97
C SER A 220 -8.52 -12.26 -0.32
N PRO A 221 -8.90 -11.72 -1.50
CA PRO A 221 -8.75 -12.42 -2.78
C PRO A 221 -7.30 -12.40 -3.31
N ILE A 222 -6.39 -11.67 -2.65
CA ILE A 222 -5.01 -11.45 -3.08
C ILE A 222 -4.00 -11.93 -2.02
N PRO A 223 -2.77 -12.30 -2.43
CA PRO A 223 -1.68 -12.61 -1.50
C PRO A 223 -1.15 -11.37 -0.78
N GLU A 224 -0.31 -11.59 0.23
CA GLU A 224 0.48 -10.55 0.88
C GLU A 224 1.39 -9.83 -0.13
N MET A 225 1.62 -8.54 0.09
CA MET A 225 2.48 -7.72 -0.76
C MET A 225 3.94 -8.16 -0.65
N GLU A 226 4.70 -7.94 -1.71
CA GLU A 226 6.15 -8.03 -1.66
C GLU A 226 6.71 -6.96 -0.72
N LEU A 227 7.72 -7.32 0.07
CA LEU A 227 8.46 -6.42 0.96
C LEU A 227 9.95 -6.70 0.82
N VAL A 228 10.69 -5.78 0.21
CA VAL A 228 12.13 -5.93 -0.04
C VAL A 228 12.89 -4.68 0.34
N ASN A 229 13.86 -4.80 1.26
CA ASN A 229 14.72 -3.68 1.62
C ASN A 229 15.55 -3.22 0.42
N GLN A 230 15.61 -1.91 0.21
CA GLN A 230 16.40 -1.28 -0.84
C GLN A 230 17.13 -0.04 -0.31
N ARG A 231 18.40 0.10 -0.68
CA ARG A 231 19.19 1.30 -0.43
C ARG A 231 18.81 2.40 -1.41
N ILE A 232 19.10 3.64 -1.01
CA ILE A 232 19.06 4.80 -1.90
C ILE A 232 20.50 5.05 -2.37
N PRO A 233 20.85 4.67 -3.62
CA PRO A 233 22.23 4.48 -4.03
C PRO A 233 23.03 5.77 -4.22
N VAL A 234 22.38 6.90 -4.51
CA VAL A 234 23.08 8.13 -4.93
C VAL A 234 22.67 9.33 -4.09
N LEU A 235 23.66 10.03 -3.54
CA LEU A 235 23.54 11.42 -3.10
C LEU A 235 23.92 12.34 -4.26
N ARG A 236 22.94 13.07 -4.81
CA ARG A 236 23.13 13.99 -5.95
C ARG A 236 23.68 15.34 -5.51
N LYS A 237 23.23 15.84 -4.37
CA LYS A 237 23.56 17.19 -3.89
C LYS A 237 23.51 17.24 -2.37
N ALA A 238 24.48 17.94 -1.78
CA ALA A 238 24.47 18.31 -0.37
C ALA A 238 24.73 19.81 -0.26
N MET A 239 23.96 20.49 0.59
CA MET A 239 24.11 21.91 0.92
C MET A 239 24.13 22.06 2.43
N GLY A 240 24.99 22.94 2.95
CA GLY A 240 25.14 23.20 4.39
C GLY A 240 26.17 22.31 5.10
N MET A 241 26.63 21.23 4.47
CA MET A 241 27.76 20.43 4.94
C MET A 241 28.36 19.58 3.81
N THR A 242 29.56 19.03 4.06
CA THR A 242 30.14 17.98 3.21
C THR A 242 29.62 16.61 3.68
N VAL A 243 29.18 15.77 2.75
CA VAL A 243 28.65 14.44 3.04
C VAL A 243 29.44 13.39 2.26
N PRO A 244 29.79 12.23 2.86
CA PRO A 244 30.44 11.15 2.15
C PRO A 244 29.61 10.69 0.92
N PRO A 245 30.22 10.50 -0.26
CA PRO A 245 29.51 10.02 -1.44
C PRO A 245 28.84 8.65 -1.27
N SER A 246 29.30 7.86 -0.29
CA SER A 246 28.72 6.55 0.08
C SER A 246 27.39 6.64 0.82
N PHE A 247 27.04 7.79 1.39
CA PHE A 247 25.78 7.97 2.11
C PHE A 247 24.64 8.30 1.12
N PRO A 248 23.44 7.72 1.28
CA PRO A 248 23.08 6.58 2.11
C PRO A 248 23.22 5.24 1.36
N GLY A 249 23.95 5.17 0.23
CA GLY A 249 24.07 3.95 -0.58
C GLY A 249 24.66 2.74 0.16
N LYS A 250 25.53 2.97 1.15
CA LYS A 250 26.03 1.96 2.10
C LYS A 250 25.52 2.36 3.48
N GLY A 251 24.85 1.47 4.22
CA GLY A 251 24.32 1.74 5.56
C GLY A 251 25.40 2.32 6.49
N GLN A 252 25.43 3.64 6.60
CA GLN A 252 26.47 4.42 7.25
C GLN A 252 25.80 5.59 7.94
N SER A 253 26.22 5.87 9.17
CA SER A 253 25.70 7.00 9.93
C SER A 253 26.25 8.33 9.41
N LEU A 254 25.44 9.38 9.55
CA LEU A 254 25.79 10.75 9.20
C LEU A 254 25.46 11.68 10.37
N THR A 255 26.48 12.32 10.94
CA THR A 255 26.29 13.32 12.00
C THR A 255 26.06 14.70 11.39
N ILE A 256 24.90 15.28 11.66
CA ILE A 256 24.53 16.65 11.33
C ILE A 256 24.95 17.56 12.49
N PRO A 257 25.82 18.56 12.27
CA PRO A 257 26.29 19.45 13.34
C PRO A 257 25.15 20.18 14.05
N ALA A 258 25.36 20.55 15.32
CA ALA A 258 24.47 21.49 16.01
C ALA A 258 24.38 22.83 15.27
N ASN A 259 23.27 23.55 15.46
CA ASN A 259 23.01 24.89 14.94
C ASN A 259 23.24 24.99 13.42
N SER A 260 22.81 23.97 12.67
CA SER A 260 23.01 23.88 11.23
C SER A 260 21.72 23.62 10.47
N PHE A 261 21.72 24.02 9.20
CA PHE A 261 20.68 23.68 8.24
C PHE A 261 21.30 22.95 7.05
N VAL A 262 20.87 21.72 6.82
CA VAL A 262 21.40 20.84 5.78
C VAL A 262 20.29 20.44 4.83
N THR A 263 20.59 20.44 3.52
CA THR A 263 19.71 19.89 2.49
C THR A 263 20.45 18.83 1.70
N LEU A 264 19.86 17.64 1.60
CA LEU A 264 20.36 16.52 0.81
C LEU A 264 19.36 16.19 -0.30
N LEU A 265 19.84 15.99 -1.52
CA LEU A 265 19.07 15.45 -2.63
C LEU A 265 19.57 14.04 -2.92
N LEU A 266 18.69 13.06 -2.71
CA LEU A 266 18.94 11.64 -2.90
C LEU A 266 18.24 11.14 -4.17
N ASP A 267 18.83 10.16 -4.84
CA ASP A 267 18.31 9.57 -6.09
C ASP A 267 18.32 8.04 -6.00
N GLN A 268 17.13 7.46 -6.09
CA GLN A 268 16.87 6.02 -6.17
C GLN A 268 17.36 5.42 -7.49
N THR A 269 17.68 6.24 -8.49
CA THR A 269 18.08 5.94 -9.88
C THR A 269 16.96 5.39 -10.77
N HIS A 270 15.89 4.89 -10.17
CA HIS A 270 14.66 4.47 -10.82
C HIS A 270 13.46 4.85 -9.94
N LEU A 271 12.25 4.81 -10.51
CA LEU A 271 11.04 5.03 -9.74
C LEU A 271 10.76 3.79 -8.87
N THR A 272 10.35 4.00 -7.62
CA THR A 272 9.98 2.93 -6.70
C THR A 272 8.78 3.30 -5.83
N ASN A 273 8.05 2.29 -5.36
CA ASN A 273 7.13 2.38 -4.24
C ASN A 273 7.83 1.82 -3.00
N ALA A 274 7.94 2.58 -1.92
CA ALA A 274 8.58 2.09 -0.70
C ALA A 274 8.04 2.72 0.58
N PHE A 275 8.00 1.94 1.66
CA PHE A 275 7.95 2.50 3.01
C PHE A 275 9.33 3.05 3.35
N VAL A 276 9.43 4.35 3.63
CA VAL A 276 10.72 4.99 3.91
C VAL A 276 10.99 4.92 5.40
N THR A 277 12.15 4.40 5.77
CA THR A 277 12.61 4.29 7.16
C THR A 277 13.79 5.20 7.39
N LEU A 278 13.67 6.08 8.39
CA LEU A 278 14.72 6.93 8.92
C LEU A 278 14.99 6.53 10.38
N ASN A 279 16.18 6.01 10.63
CA ASN A 279 16.69 5.74 11.96
C ASN A 279 17.60 6.89 12.38
N MET A 280 17.41 7.39 13.60
CA MET A 280 18.14 8.56 14.08
C MET A 280 18.34 8.56 15.60
N SER A 281 19.35 9.30 16.03
CA SER A 281 19.71 9.48 17.43
C SER A 281 20.05 10.94 17.70
N LYS A 282 19.82 11.41 18.94
CA LYS A 282 20.15 12.78 19.38
C LYS A 282 19.37 13.86 18.62
N GLY A 283 19.88 15.10 18.64
CA GLY A 283 19.28 16.25 17.98
C GLY A 283 17.96 16.66 18.62
N SER A 284 17.91 16.82 19.94
CA SER A 284 16.71 17.30 20.65
C SER A 284 16.15 18.56 20.00
N GLY A 285 14.88 18.51 19.59
CA GLY A 285 14.19 19.61 18.90
C GLY A 285 14.63 19.84 17.44
N ALA A 286 15.45 18.95 16.87
CA ALA A 286 15.80 19.02 15.46
C ALA A 286 14.59 18.67 14.58
N GLY A 287 14.34 19.50 13.57
CA GLY A 287 13.31 19.29 12.57
C GLY A 287 13.88 18.64 11.32
N LEU A 288 13.24 17.57 10.85
CA LEU A 288 13.56 16.88 9.62
C LEU A 288 12.35 16.89 8.70
N SER A 289 12.58 16.99 7.38
CA SER A 289 11.54 16.74 6.38
C SER A 289 12.08 15.90 5.23
N LEU A 290 11.23 15.01 4.71
CA LEU A 290 11.51 14.15 3.57
C LEU A 290 10.46 14.46 2.50
N SER A 291 10.85 15.18 1.45
CA SER A 291 9.99 15.43 0.30
C SER A 291 10.29 14.43 -0.83
N TYR A 292 9.27 13.88 -1.48
CA TYR A 292 9.38 12.84 -2.51
C TYR A 292 9.04 13.39 -3.89
N ALA A 293 9.74 12.97 -4.94
CA ALA A 293 9.39 13.35 -6.31
C ALA A 293 9.80 12.28 -7.33
N GLU A 294 9.02 12.12 -8.39
CA GLU A 294 9.39 11.29 -9.55
C GLU A 294 10.43 11.98 -10.45
N SER A 295 10.37 13.31 -10.51
CA SER A 295 11.23 14.19 -11.31
C SER A 295 11.13 15.64 -10.80
N MET A 296 12.08 16.48 -11.23
CA MET A 296 12.02 17.92 -10.96
C MET A 296 11.06 18.64 -11.91
N TYR A 297 10.68 19.86 -11.55
CA TYR A 297 9.95 20.81 -12.40
C TYR A 297 10.95 21.75 -13.09
N GLU A 298 10.64 22.17 -14.32
CA GLU A 298 11.51 23.09 -15.05
C GLU A 298 11.66 24.43 -14.32
N ASN A 299 10.53 25.10 -14.10
CA ASN A 299 10.37 26.26 -13.24
C ASN A 299 8.87 26.34 -12.93
N ILE A 300 8.48 26.13 -11.66
CA ILE A 300 7.06 26.03 -11.30
C ILE A 300 6.34 27.38 -11.56
N LYS A 301 7.03 28.49 -11.33
CA LYS A 301 6.46 29.84 -11.49
C LYS A 301 6.28 30.23 -12.95
N GLN A 302 7.20 29.82 -13.83
CA GLN A 302 7.22 30.24 -15.24
C GLN A 302 6.59 29.21 -16.18
N SER A 303 6.75 27.93 -15.88
CA SER A 303 6.38 26.81 -16.78
C SER A 303 5.33 25.88 -16.16
N GLY A 304 4.75 26.25 -15.01
CA GLY A 304 3.72 25.49 -14.33
C GLY A 304 4.16 24.07 -14.00
N GLY A 305 3.33 23.08 -14.38
CA GLY A 305 3.56 21.66 -14.10
C GLY A 305 4.59 20.96 -15.00
N ARG A 306 5.31 21.67 -15.87
CA ARG A 306 6.23 21.05 -16.84
C ARG A 306 7.40 20.34 -16.15
N LYS A 307 7.51 19.05 -16.39
CA LYS A 307 8.60 18.17 -15.95
C LYS A 307 9.51 17.85 -17.15
N PRO A 308 10.78 18.33 -17.15
CA PRO A 308 11.71 18.08 -18.26
C PRO A 308 12.31 16.67 -18.16
N ASN A 309 13.45 16.43 -18.82
CA ASN A 309 14.22 15.19 -18.69
C ASN A 309 14.41 14.80 -17.22
N ARG A 310 13.92 13.62 -16.84
CA ARG A 310 13.89 13.16 -15.44
C ARG A 310 15.28 12.98 -14.82
N ASN A 311 16.36 12.95 -15.60
CA ASN A 311 17.74 12.86 -15.10
C ASN A 311 18.35 14.21 -14.73
N GLU A 312 17.82 15.32 -15.26
CA GLU A 312 18.32 16.67 -15.04
C GLU A 312 17.72 17.27 -13.77
N VAL A 313 18.59 17.70 -12.85
CA VAL A 313 18.18 18.23 -11.53
C VAL A 313 18.73 19.64 -11.25
N GLU A 314 19.77 20.07 -11.94
CA GLU A 314 20.38 21.37 -11.70
C GLU A 314 19.55 22.51 -12.28
N GLY A 315 19.38 23.58 -11.49
CA GLY A 315 18.55 24.73 -11.86
C GLY A 315 17.06 24.42 -11.94
N LYS A 316 16.60 23.27 -11.42
CA LYS A 316 15.21 22.82 -11.46
C LYS A 316 14.53 22.94 -10.09
N ASP A 317 13.21 23.07 -10.10
CA ASP A 317 12.41 23.19 -8.88
C ASP A 317 12.01 21.82 -8.34
N PHE A 318 12.15 21.65 -7.02
CA PHE A 318 11.69 20.44 -6.32
C PHE A 318 10.38 20.75 -5.60
N ALA A 319 9.33 20.01 -5.95
CA ALA A 319 8.06 19.99 -5.25
C ALA A 319 7.48 18.57 -5.20
N GLY A 320 6.85 18.22 -4.08
CA GLY A 320 6.26 16.91 -3.88
C GLY A 320 5.73 16.69 -2.47
N ARG A 321 5.09 15.54 -2.25
CA ARG A 321 4.58 15.12 -0.94
C ARG A 321 5.72 15.14 0.09
N THR A 322 5.43 15.58 1.31
CA THR A 322 6.45 15.77 2.35
C THR A 322 6.01 15.16 3.67
N ASP A 323 6.88 14.36 4.26
CA ASP A 323 6.77 13.92 5.65
C ASP A 323 7.69 14.78 6.54
N SER A 324 7.33 15.00 7.81
CA SER A 324 8.13 15.78 8.76
C SER A 324 8.28 15.07 10.10
N ILE A 325 9.44 15.22 10.71
CA ILE A 325 9.78 14.59 11.99
C ILE A 325 10.38 15.64 12.92
N LEU A 326 9.94 15.67 14.17
CA LEU A 326 10.58 16.41 15.26
C LEU A 326 11.28 15.39 16.17
N SER A 327 12.60 15.47 16.26
CA SER A 327 13.40 14.57 17.10
C SER A 327 13.24 14.91 18.60
N SER A 328 13.18 13.88 19.43
CA SER A 328 13.17 14.03 20.90
C SER A 328 14.56 14.15 21.52
N GLY A 329 15.62 13.87 20.75
CA GLY A 329 16.99 13.76 21.28
C GLY A 329 17.34 12.37 21.82
N ALA A 330 16.37 11.44 21.89
CA ALA A 330 16.65 10.07 22.30
C ALA A 330 17.55 9.35 21.29
N SER A 331 18.26 8.32 21.76
CA SER A 331 19.02 7.42 20.86
C SER A 331 18.09 6.32 20.33
N GLY A 332 18.29 5.91 19.07
CA GLY A 332 17.56 4.81 18.45
C GLY A 332 16.09 5.12 18.12
N GLN A 333 15.76 6.38 17.85
CA GLN A 333 14.46 6.77 17.31
C GLN A 333 14.30 6.23 15.89
N SER A 334 13.10 5.76 15.55
CA SER A 334 12.80 5.22 14.22
C SER A 334 11.50 5.80 13.69
N PHE A 335 11.57 6.43 12.53
CA PHE A 335 10.41 6.82 11.74
C PHE A 335 10.29 5.87 10.55
N THR A 336 9.12 5.27 10.34
CA THR A 336 8.79 4.56 9.10
C THR A 336 7.43 5.01 8.63
N THR A 337 7.31 5.35 7.35
CA THR A 337 6.07 5.91 6.82
C THR A 337 4.89 4.96 7.01
N LEU A 338 3.71 5.49 7.38
CA LEU A 338 2.50 4.67 7.56
C LEU A 338 2.08 4.01 6.24
N ASN A 339 1.93 4.82 5.20
CA ASN A 339 1.72 4.41 3.82
C ASN A 339 3.04 4.41 3.03
N TYR A 340 3.12 3.68 1.91
CA TYR A 340 4.30 3.78 1.05
C TYR A 340 4.36 5.16 0.36
N ARG A 341 5.55 5.51 -0.13
CA ARG A 341 5.81 6.69 -0.95
C ARG A 341 6.32 6.23 -2.31
N THR A 342 5.89 6.90 -3.35
CA THR A 342 6.39 6.69 -4.70
C THR A 342 7.39 7.77 -5.01
N TYR A 343 8.61 7.39 -5.37
CA TYR A 343 9.68 8.35 -5.62
C TYR A 343 10.76 7.81 -6.52
N ARG A 344 11.46 8.73 -7.18
CA ARG A 344 12.84 8.55 -7.60
C ARG A 344 13.76 9.40 -6.73
N TYR A 345 13.35 10.63 -6.45
CA TYR A 345 14.12 11.59 -5.69
C TYR A 345 13.54 11.80 -4.30
N ILE A 346 14.42 11.93 -3.31
CA ILE A 346 14.08 12.37 -1.96
C ILE A 346 14.89 13.63 -1.67
N ARG A 347 14.22 14.73 -1.30
CA ARG A 347 14.86 15.90 -0.72
C ARG A 347 14.70 15.86 0.79
N MET A 348 15.81 15.65 1.49
CA MET A 348 15.86 15.70 2.94
C MET A 348 16.32 17.11 3.37
N ARG A 349 15.57 17.75 4.26
CA ARG A 349 15.99 19.00 4.91
C ARG A 349 16.03 18.79 6.42
N ILE A 350 17.10 19.27 7.04
CA ILE A 350 17.39 19.05 8.45
C ILE A 350 17.77 20.39 9.07
N SER A 351 17.16 20.73 10.19
CA SER A 351 17.46 21.91 10.99
C SER A 351 17.73 21.47 12.42
N THR A 352 18.98 21.52 12.85
CA THR A 352 19.38 21.17 14.22
C THR A 352 19.33 22.38 15.15
N LYS A 353 19.23 22.10 16.45
CA LYS A 353 19.35 23.08 17.54
C LYS A 353 20.72 22.92 18.19
N ASP A 354 20.81 23.11 19.50
CA ASP A 354 22.08 23.05 20.24
C ASP A 354 22.71 21.65 20.30
N GLU A 355 21.96 20.60 19.97
CA GLU A 355 22.46 19.23 19.92
C GLU A 355 22.64 18.75 18.47
N PRO A 356 23.80 18.13 18.13
CA PRO A 356 23.97 17.43 16.85
C PRO A 356 22.97 16.29 16.71
N LEU A 357 22.45 16.10 15.49
CA LEU A 357 21.61 14.95 15.13
C LEU A 357 22.48 13.88 14.47
N VAL A 358 22.25 12.61 14.78
CA VAL A 358 22.85 11.49 14.05
C VAL A 358 21.75 10.83 13.23
N ILE A 359 21.92 10.79 11.90
CA ILE A 359 21.17 9.88 11.05
C ILE A 359 21.88 8.54 11.14
N ASP A 360 21.26 7.55 11.77
CA ASP A 360 21.83 6.22 11.92
C ASP A 360 21.70 5.43 10.61
N ASP A 361 20.52 5.52 9.98
CA ASP A 361 20.27 4.91 8.67
C ASP A 361 19.08 5.54 7.92
N LEU A 362 19.08 5.42 6.60
CA LEU A 362 17.98 5.80 5.72
C LEU A 362 17.85 4.81 4.56
N TYR A 363 16.68 4.17 4.45
CA TYR A 363 16.41 3.20 3.39
C TYR A 363 14.92 3.12 3.05
N GLY A 364 14.60 2.43 1.94
CA GLY A 364 13.22 2.10 1.58
C GLY A 364 12.96 0.61 1.75
N THR A 365 11.73 0.24 2.07
CA THR A 365 11.22 -1.13 1.92
C THR A 365 10.27 -1.14 0.74
N PHE A 366 10.72 -1.67 -0.40
CA PHE A 366 9.92 -1.79 -1.62
C PHE A 366 8.60 -2.52 -1.33
N THR A 367 7.51 -2.09 -1.96
CA THR A 367 6.25 -2.84 -1.93
C THR A 367 5.52 -2.83 -3.27
N GLY A 368 4.84 -3.92 -3.57
CA GLY A 368 4.03 -4.13 -4.76
C GLY A 368 3.30 -5.47 -4.71
N TYR A 369 2.34 -5.66 -5.61
CA TYR A 369 1.75 -6.99 -5.83
C TYR A 369 2.87 -7.97 -6.21
N PRO A 370 2.91 -9.19 -5.65
CA PRO A 370 4.04 -10.10 -5.78
C PRO A 370 4.05 -10.85 -7.13
N PHE A 371 3.93 -10.11 -8.24
CA PHE A 371 4.04 -10.68 -9.58
C PHE A 371 5.41 -11.31 -9.78
N ARG A 372 5.43 -12.50 -10.38
CA ARG A 372 6.64 -13.13 -10.90
C ARG A 372 6.68 -12.96 -12.40
N GLN A 373 7.77 -12.40 -12.92
CA GLN A 373 7.98 -12.37 -14.36
C GLN A 373 8.34 -13.78 -14.84
N THR A 374 7.41 -14.44 -15.52
CA THR A 374 7.55 -15.80 -16.04
C THR A 374 7.72 -15.83 -17.55
N ALA A 375 7.50 -14.70 -18.23
CA ALA A 375 7.74 -14.54 -19.67
C ALA A 375 8.87 -13.54 -19.97
N MET A 376 9.56 -13.79 -21.08
CA MET A 376 10.60 -12.93 -21.63
C MET A 376 10.42 -12.82 -23.13
N PHE A 377 10.56 -11.61 -23.66
CA PHE A 377 10.59 -11.35 -25.10
C PHE A 377 12.04 -11.22 -25.55
N ASN A 378 12.46 -12.06 -26.49
CA ASN A 378 13.80 -12.03 -27.08
C ASN A 378 13.71 -11.56 -28.54
N GLY A 379 13.85 -10.26 -28.77
CA GLY A 379 13.82 -9.65 -30.10
C GLY A 379 13.94 -8.14 -30.05
N GLY A 380 14.16 -7.48 -31.20
CA GLY A 380 14.07 -6.02 -31.32
C GLY A 380 15.26 -5.20 -30.80
N GLY A 381 16.34 -5.84 -30.35
CA GLY A 381 17.56 -5.15 -29.89
C GLY A 381 17.42 -4.42 -28.54
N ASP A 382 18.46 -3.67 -28.16
CA ASP A 382 18.57 -3.05 -26.84
C ASP A 382 17.49 -2.01 -26.54
N GLU A 383 16.99 -1.32 -27.57
CA GLU A 383 15.94 -0.31 -27.39
C GLU A 383 14.60 -0.94 -27.00
N VAL A 384 14.18 -1.99 -27.71
CA VAL A 384 12.95 -2.73 -27.37
C VAL A 384 13.08 -3.34 -25.98
N LYS A 385 14.26 -3.90 -25.63
CA LYS A 385 14.50 -4.41 -24.28
C LYS A 385 14.28 -3.31 -23.22
N LYS A 386 14.82 -2.11 -23.41
CA LYS A 386 14.63 -0.99 -22.48
C LYS A 386 13.17 -0.58 -22.35
N ILE A 387 12.42 -0.53 -23.45
CA ILE A 387 10.98 -0.22 -23.44
C ILE A 387 10.23 -1.26 -22.59
N LEU A 388 10.52 -2.54 -22.80
CA LEU A 388 9.87 -3.64 -22.08
C LEU A 388 10.26 -3.68 -20.59
N ASP A 389 11.53 -3.44 -20.26
CA ASP A 389 12.00 -3.35 -18.86
C ASP A 389 11.30 -2.19 -18.13
N ILE A 390 11.18 -1.02 -18.77
CA ILE A 390 10.47 0.15 -18.22
C ILE A 390 8.98 -0.14 -18.09
N GLY A 391 8.36 -0.75 -19.11
CA GLY A 391 6.95 -1.12 -19.09
C GLY A 391 6.63 -2.10 -17.97
N TRP A 392 7.50 -3.09 -17.76
CA TRP A 392 7.34 -4.06 -16.68
C TRP A 392 7.53 -3.43 -15.29
N LEU A 393 8.53 -2.57 -15.11
CA LEU A 393 8.67 -1.80 -13.87
C LEU A 393 7.43 -0.95 -13.61
N THR A 394 6.92 -0.25 -14.63
CA THR A 394 5.70 0.58 -14.52
C THR A 394 4.49 -0.27 -14.11
N ALA A 395 4.30 -1.43 -14.74
CA ALA A 395 3.22 -2.35 -14.39
C ALA A 395 3.31 -2.86 -12.95
N ARG A 396 4.53 -3.15 -12.45
CA ARG A 396 4.74 -3.54 -11.05
C ARG A 396 4.45 -2.40 -10.07
N LEU A 397 4.84 -1.18 -10.39
CA LEU A 397 4.58 -0.02 -9.52
C LEU A 397 3.10 0.36 -9.48
N ASN A 398 2.37 0.11 -10.56
CA ASN A 398 0.93 0.32 -10.64
C ASN A 398 0.09 -0.88 -10.16
N ALA A 399 0.71 -1.84 -9.48
CA ALA A 399 0.02 -2.99 -8.92
C ALA A 399 0.37 -3.14 -7.44
N THR A 400 -0.63 -2.98 -6.58
CA THR A 400 -0.54 -3.29 -5.15
C THR A 400 -1.72 -4.16 -4.76
N GLU A 401 -2.67 -3.65 -4.00
CA GLU A 401 -3.92 -4.34 -3.66
C GLU A 401 -4.94 -4.30 -4.81
N THR A 402 -4.79 -3.26 -5.64
CA THR A 402 -5.51 -3.04 -6.88
C THR A 402 -4.50 -2.70 -7.99
N TYR A 403 -4.98 -2.70 -9.23
CA TYR A 403 -4.33 -1.90 -10.27
C TYR A 403 -4.55 -0.41 -9.99
N MET A 404 -3.73 0.47 -10.57
CA MET A 404 -3.90 1.92 -10.43
C MET A 404 -3.38 2.67 -11.65
N ASP A 405 -4.01 3.82 -11.93
CA ASP A 405 -3.58 4.78 -12.96
C ASP A 405 -2.09 5.17 -12.80
N CYS A 406 -1.70 5.56 -11.59
CA CYS A 406 -0.33 5.90 -11.24
C CYS A 406 -0.06 5.67 -9.76
N PRO A 407 1.20 5.45 -9.35
CA PRO A 407 1.52 5.17 -7.95
C PRO A 407 1.76 6.42 -7.12
N TYR A 408 1.95 7.58 -7.77
CA TYR A 408 2.36 8.82 -7.12
C TYR A 408 1.20 9.77 -6.79
N TYR A 409 0.32 10.04 -7.75
CA TYR A 409 -0.70 11.09 -7.64
C TYR A 409 -2.02 10.60 -7.04
N GLU A 410 -2.62 9.56 -7.63
CA GLU A 410 -3.99 9.16 -7.31
C GLU A 410 -4.08 7.79 -6.62
N GLN A 411 -3.35 6.79 -7.12
CA GLN A 411 -3.46 5.40 -6.65
C GLN A 411 -4.89 4.86 -6.78
N LEU A 412 -5.57 5.14 -7.89
CA LEU A 412 -6.96 4.80 -8.15
C LEU A 412 -7.10 3.76 -9.27
N GLN A 413 -7.95 2.76 -9.04
CA GLN A 413 -8.20 1.68 -10.01
C GLN A 413 -9.24 2.12 -11.05
N TYR A 414 -8.85 2.97 -11.98
CA TYR A 414 -9.67 3.33 -13.13
C TYR A 414 -9.82 2.14 -14.09
N ILE A 415 -11.03 1.90 -14.59
CA ILE A 415 -11.33 0.72 -15.42
C ILE A 415 -10.53 0.72 -16.73
N GLY A 416 -10.43 1.88 -17.40
CA GLY A 416 -9.68 2.02 -18.65
C GLY A 416 -8.22 1.62 -18.51
N ASP A 417 -7.53 2.19 -17.51
CA ASP A 417 -6.14 1.89 -17.17
C ASP A 417 -5.95 0.43 -16.77
N THR A 418 -6.87 -0.08 -15.95
CA THR A 418 -6.80 -1.45 -15.43
C THR A 418 -6.87 -2.49 -16.53
N ARG A 419 -7.65 -2.25 -17.60
CA ARG A 419 -7.71 -3.16 -18.76
C ARG A 419 -6.31 -3.39 -19.35
N ILE A 420 -5.56 -2.31 -19.57
CA ILE A 420 -4.21 -2.38 -20.15
C ILE A 420 -3.26 -3.08 -19.18
N GLN A 421 -3.31 -2.74 -17.90
CA GLN A 421 -2.44 -3.33 -16.88
C GLN A 421 -2.70 -4.83 -16.66
N ALA A 422 -3.97 -5.25 -16.69
CA ALA A 422 -4.35 -6.66 -16.61
C ALA A 422 -3.81 -7.44 -17.82
N MET A 423 -3.85 -6.87 -19.03
CA MET A 423 -3.25 -7.49 -20.20
C MET A 423 -1.73 -7.68 -20.03
N VAL A 424 -1.01 -6.67 -19.52
CA VAL A 424 0.44 -6.81 -19.26
C VAL A 424 0.72 -7.93 -18.26
N SER A 425 -0.03 -7.99 -17.15
CA SER A 425 0.18 -9.03 -16.13
C SER A 425 -0.14 -10.43 -16.66
N TYR A 426 -1.14 -10.57 -17.53
CA TYR A 426 -1.47 -11.85 -18.14
C TYR A 426 -0.32 -12.43 -18.96
N TYR A 427 0.33 -11.60 -19.78
CA TYR A 427 1.44 -12.02 -20.63
C TYR A 427 2.74 -12.20 -19.86
N TYR A 428 3.06 -11.30 -18.91
CA TYR A 428 4.35 -11.31 -18.23
C TYR A 428 4.44 -12.28 -17.05
N SER A 429 3.32 -12.51 -16.35
CA SER A 429 3.31 -13.29 -15.11
C SER A 429 2.44 -14.54 -15.17
N GLY A 430 1.38 -14.51 -15.98
CA GLY A 430 0.33 -15.53 -15.94
C GLY A 430 -0.61 -15.43 -14.73
N ASP A 431 -0.29 -14.60 -13.73
CA ASP A 431 -1.09 -14.43 -12.51
C ASP A 431 -2.34 -13.58 -12.78
N ASP A 432 -3.52 -14.16 -12.56
CA ASP A 432 -4.82 -13.52 -12.80
C ASP A 432 -5.52 -13.03 -11.54
N ARG A 433 -4.98 -13.30 -10.34
CA ARG A 433 -5.71 -13.03 -9.09
C ARG A 433 -5.99 -11.56 -8.90
N LEU A 434 -5.05 -10.67 -9.25
CA LEU A 434 -5.28 -9.22 -9.19
C LEU A 434 -6.31 -8.76 -10.22
N ALA A 435 -6.34 -9.37 -11.42
CA ALA A 435 -7.36 -9.05 -12.43
C ALA A 435 -8.75 -9.57 -12.04
N ARG A 436 -8.82 -10.77 -11.46
CA ARG A 436 -10.05 -11.32 -10.87
C ARG A 436 -10.56 -10.44 -9.73
N ASN A 437 -9.67 -9.93 -8.88
CA ASN A 437 -10.00 -8.94 -7.85
C ASN A 437 -10.56 -7.65 -8.46
N ALA A 438 -9.88 -7.10 -9.47
CA ALA A 438 -10.32 -5.89 -10.15
C ALA A 438 -11.73 -6.05 -10.76
N LEU A 439 -12.01 -7.16 -11.45
CA LEU A 439 -13.33 -7.44 -12.02
C LEU A 439 -14.42 -7.56 -10.95
N ASN A 440 -14.13 -8.14 -9.79
CA ASN A 440 -15.07 -8.16 -8.67
C ASN A 440 -15.34 -6.75 -8.12
N LEU A 441 -14.29 -5.95 -7.90
CA LEU A 441 -14.42 -4.58 -7.40
C LEU A 441 -15.22 -3.70 -8.37
N MET A 442 -14.98 -3.82 -9.67
CA MET A 442 -15.73 -3.09 -10.71
C MET A 442 -17.21 -3.49 -10.72
N ASP A 443 -17.51 -4.79 -10.63
CA ASP A 443 -18.88 -5.30 -10.53
C ASP A 443 -19.60 -4.82 -9.27
N ASN A 444 -18.89 -4.75 -8.14
CA ASN A 444 -19.41 -4.26 -6.86
C ASN A 444 -19.69 -2.75 -6.88
N SER A 445 -19.05 -2.01 -7.79
CA SER A 445 -19.24 -0.56 -7.94
C SER A 445 -20.49 -0.16 -8.73
N ARG A 446 -21.27 -1.13 -9.20
CA ARG A 446 -22.48 -0.88 -10.01
C ARG A 446 -23.48 0.00 -9.27
N LEU A 447 -23.94 1.03 -9.96
CA LEU A 447 -25.02 1.89 -9.51
C LEU A 447 -26.38 1.30 -9.88
N PRO A 448 -27.48 1.71 -9.21
CA PRO A 448 -28.83 1.23 -9.51
C PRO A 448 -29.25 1.43 -10.97
N GLU A 449 -28.74 2.46 -11.65
CA GLU A 449 -28.99 2.71 -13.08
C GLU A 449 -28.29 1.75 -14.04
N GLY A 450 -27.34 0.94 -13.55
CA GLY A 450 -26.68 -0.16 -14.27
C GLY A 450 -25.19 0.04 -14.54
N VAL A 451 -24.73 1.28 -14.73
CA VAL A 451 -23.31 1.60 -14.95
C VAL A 451 -22.46 1.42 -13.70
N THR A 452 -21.16 1.28 -13.89
CA THR A 452 -20.16 1.22 -12.82
C THR A 452 -19.67 2.61 -12.45
N LEU A 453 -19.04 2.75 -11.28
CA LEU A 453 -18.14 3.88 -11.05
C LEU A 453 -16.94 3.81 -12.02
N SER A 454 -16.32 4.96 -12.33
CA SER A 454 -15.16 5.02 -13.22
C SER A 454 -13.90 4.38 -12.61
N ARG A 455 -13.84 4.40 -11.28
CA ARG A 455 -12.76 3.85 -10.45
C ARG A 455 -13.33 3.27 -9.18
N TYR A 456 -12.79 2.15 -8.69
CA TYR A 456 -13.27 1.52 -7.46
C TYR A 456 -12.22 0.61 -6.82
N PRO A 457 -12.09 0.56 -5.47
CA PRO A 457 -12.88 1.28 -4.46
C PRO A 457 -12.55 2.77 -4.41
N THR A 458 -13.53 3.57 -4.00
CA THR A 458 -13.45 5.03 -3.87
C THR A 458 -14.53 5.49 -2.89
N HIS A 459 -14.25 6.51 -2.08
CA HIS A 459 -15.24 7.07 -1.15
C HIS A 459 -16.07 8.22 -1.75
N SER A 460 -15.69 8.71 -2.94
CA SER A 460 -16.50 9.62 -3.77
C SER A 460 -17.04 8.94 -5.03
N THR A 461 -18.15 9.46 -5.54
CA THR A 461 -18.76 9.02 -6.80
C THR A 461 -18.11 9.75 -7.98
N GLN A 462 -17.61 8.99 -8.94
CA GLN A 462 -17.31 9.49 -10.29
C GLN A 462 -17.75 8.44 -11.32
N ILE A 463 -18.34 8.90 -12.42
CA ILE A 463 -18.92 8.03 -13.46
C ILE A 463 -18.37 8.46 -14.81
N ILE A 464 -17.78 7.49 -15.51
CA ILE A 464 -17.34 7.58 -16.90
C ILE A 464 -18.04 6.43 -17.63
N PRO A 465 -19.14 6.65 -18.37
CA PRO A 465 -19.92 5.55 -18.92
C PRO A 465 -19.13 4.65 -19.88
N THR A 466 -18.22 5.22 -20.67
CA THR A 466 -17.33 4.47 -21.57
C THR A 466 -16.45 3.48 -20.83
N PHE A 467 -16.11 3.74 -19.56
CA PHE A 467 -15.36 2.82 -18.71
C PHE A 467 -16.21 1.61 -18.28
N SER A 468 -17.53 1.75 -18.13
CA SER A 468 -18.42 0.60 -17.95
C SER A 468 -18.44 -0.31 -19.19
N LEU A 469 -18.31 0.25 -20.40
CA LEU A 469 -18.13 -0.57 -21.61
C LEU A 469 -16.77 -1.28 -21.60
N TRP A 470 -15.71 -0.62 -21.13
CA TRP A 470 -14.41 -1.29 -20.95
C TRP A 470 -14.45 -2.44 -19.97
N TYR A 471 -15.27 -2.37 -18.90
CA TYR A 471 -15.48 -3.51 -18.02
C TYR A 471 -16.04 -4.73 -18.78
N ILE A 472 -17.00 -4.55 -19.69
CA ILE A 472 -17.47 -5.66 -20.56
C ILE A 472 -16.32 -6.19 -21.43
N GLY A 473 -15.51 -5.30 -22.00
CA GLY A 473 -14.31 -5.69 -22.75
C GLY A 473 -13.33 -6.50 -21.90
N MET A 474 -13.11 -6.13 -20.64
CA MET A 474 -12.26 -6.86 -19.72
C MET A 474 -12.81 -8.23 -19.33
N LEU A 475 -14.14 -8.38 -19.22
CA LEU A 475 -14.76 -9.70 -19.02
C LEU A 475 -14.50 -10.62 -20.20
N HIS A 476 -14.60 -10.09 -21.43
CA HIS A 476 -14.25 -10.84 -22.64
C HIS A 476 -12.76 -11.18 -22.66
N ASP A 477 -11.88 -10.24 -22.34
CA ASP A 477 -10.44 -10.49 -22.27
C ASP A 477 -10.14 -11.60 -21.24
N TYR A 478 -10.68 -11.51 -20.02
CA TYR A 478 -10.48 -12.56 -19.02
C TYR A 478 -10.99 -13.92 -19.51
N TRP A 479 -12.18 -13.99 -20.13
CA TRP A 479 -12.71 -15.23 -20.71
C TRP A 479 -11.79 -15.82 -21.79
N MET A 480 -11.21 -14.98 -22.64
CA MET A 480 -10.29 -15.41 -23.70
C MET A 480 -8.94 -15.90 -23.16
N TYR A 481 -8.43 -15.24 -22.11
CA TYR A 481 -7.09 -15.49 -21.58
C TYR A 481 -7.06 -16.48 -20.41
N ARG A 482 -8.20 -16.77 -19.75
CA ARG A 482 -8.27 -17.61 -18.55
C ARG A 482 -9.37 -18.67 -18.63
N PRO A 483 -9.07 -19.93 -18.26
CA PRO A 483 -10.00 -21.05 -18.36
C PRO A 483 -11.01 -21.08 -17.19
N ASP A 484 -11.68 -19.96 -16.92
CA ASP A 484 -12.63 -19.81 -15.80
C ASP A 484 -13.93 -19.14 -16.27
N GLY A 485 -14.67 -19.84 -17.12
CA GLY A 485 -15.97 -19.40 -17.61
C GLY A 485 -17.06 -19.34 -16.52
N GLY A 486 -16.87 -20.08 -15.42
CA GLY A 486 -17.76 -20.02 -14.26
C GLY A 486 -17.76 -18.64 -13.62
N PHE A 487 -16.57 -18.10 -13.36
CA PHE A 487 -16.42 -16.73 -12.85
C PHE A 487 -17.09 -15.67 -13.74
N ILE A 488 -16.96 -15.79 -15.07
CA ILE A 488 -17.55 -14.84 -16.02
C ILE A 488 -19.08 -14.92 -16.05
N LYS A 489 -19.65 -16.13 -15.91
CA LYS A 489 -21.10 -16.33 -15.88
C LYS A 489 -21.77 -15.48 -14.81
N ASP A 490 -21.15 -15.37 -13.63
CA ASP A 490 -21.67 -14.59 -12.50
C ASP A 490 -21.65 -13.08 -12.76
N LYS A 491 -20.85 -12.61 -13.73
CA LYS A 491 -20.74 -11.19 -14.11
C LYS A 491 -21.70 -10.75 -15.21
N LEU A 492 -22.39 -11.69 -15.85
CA LEU A 492 -23.30 -11.38 -16.97
C LEU A 492 -24.50 -10.52 -16.55
N VAL A 493 -24.92 -10.57 -15.29
CA VAL A 493 -25.98 -9.68 -14.78
C VAL A 493 -25.51 -8.22 -14.82
N GLY A 494 -24.28 -7.94 -14.39
CA GLY A 494 -23.70 -6.60 -14.47
C GLY A 494 -23.52 -6.13 -15.92
N ALA A 495 -23.03 -7.00 -16.81
CA ALA A 495 -22.88 -6.67 -18.22
C ALA A 495 -24.21 -6.30 -18.89
N ARG A 496 -25.30 -7.03 -18.60
CA ARG A 496 -26.64 -6.71 -19.10
C ARG A 496 -27.14 -5.36 -18.59
N ALA A 497 -26.97 -5.08 -17.30
CA ALA A 497 -27.38 -3.80 -16.73
C ALA A 497 -26.67 -2.60 -17.38
N ILE A 498 -25.39 -2.76 -17.72
CA ILE A 498 -24.62 -1.73 -18.46
C ILE A 498 -25.21 -1.55 -19.87
N LEU A 499 -25.47 -2.63 -20.61
CA LEU A 499 -26.05 -2.55 -21.95
C LEU A 499 -27.47 -1.94 -21.93
N ASP A 500 -28.29 -2.31 -20.94
CA ASP A 500 -29.63 -1.76 -20.73
C ASP A 500 -29.60 -0.25 -20.43
N PHE A 501 -28.56 0.23 -19.75
CA PHE A 501 -28.32 1.66 -19.57
C PHE A 501 -28.07 2.35 -20.91
N PHE A 502 -27.16 1.84 -21.74
CA PHE A 502 -26.81 2.44 -23.02
C PHE A 502 -27.94 2.39 -24.05
N ALA A 503 -28.77 1.34 -24.02
CA ALA A 503 -29.91 1.19 -24.92
C ALA A 503 -30.91 2.36 -24.80
N LYS A 504 -31.00 3.02 -23.65
CA LYS A 504 -31.85 4.22 -23.43
C LYS A 504 -31.39 5.44 -24.23
N TYR A 505 -30.12 5.46 -24.64
CA TYR A 505 -29.47 6.57 -25.35
C TYR A 505 -29.13 6.23 -26.80
N GLN A 506 -29.59 5.08 -27.29
CA GLN A 506 -29.37 4.64 -28.66
C GLN A 506 -30.37 5.33 -29.61
N SER A 507 -29.84 5.95 -30.66
CA SER A 507 -30.62 6.54 -31.76
C SER A 507 -31.08 5.46 -32.74
N ALA A 508 -32.03 5.80 -33.62
CA ALA A 508 -32.58 4.87 -34.61
C ALA A 508 -31.53 4.28 -35.58
N ASP A 509 -30.40 4.97 -35.79
CA ASP A 509 -29.28 4.52 -36.60
C ASP A 509 -28.26 3.66 -35.83
N GLY A 510 -28.52 3.39 -34.55
CA GLY A 510 -27.65 2.61 -33.66
C GLY A 510 -26.57 3.42 -32.94
N SER A 511 -26.40 4.71 -33.26
CA SER A 511 -25.43 5.59 -32.58
C SER A 511 -25.89 5.98 -31.18
N LEU A 512 -24.95 6.30 -30.28
CA LEU A 512 -25.27 6.83 -28.97
C LEU A 512 -25.37 8.36 -29.01
N ARG A 513 -26.40 8.92 -28.38
CA ARG A 513 -26.60 10.37 -28.29
C ARG A 513 -26.97 10.78 -26.87
N ASN A 514 -26.37 11.87 -26.39
CA ASN A 514 -26.65 12.48 -25.08
C ASN A 514 -26.54 11.48 -23.91
N THR A 515 -25.59 10.54 -23.97
CA THR A 515 -25.26 9.69 -22.83
C THR A 515 -24.83 10.58 -21.65
N PRO A 516 -25.40 10.41 -20.45
CA PRO A 516 -25.13 11.30 -19.32
C PRO A 516 -23.74 11.02 -18.72
N TYR A 517 -23.33 11.88 -17.78
CA TYR A 517 -22.03 11.82 -17.09
C TYR A 517 -20.82 12.15 -17.99
N TRP A 518 -19.61 11.92 -17.49
CA TRP A 518 -18.37 12.28 -18.18
C TRP A 518 -18.06 11.27 -19.28
N THR A 519 -18.30 11.65 -20.54
CA THR A 519 -18.07 10.82 -21.72
C THR A 519 -16.59 10.81 -22.13
N PHE A 520 -15.72 10.30 -21.24
CA PHE A 520 -14.28 10.30 -21.45
C PHE A 520 -13.82 9.23 -22.47
N VAL A 521 -12.81 9.50 -23.31
CA VAL A 521 -12.22 8.53 -24.25
C VAL A 521 -10.68 8.62 -24.24
N ASP A 522 -10.10 9.80 -24.45
CA ASP A 522 -8.66 10.05 -24.56
C ASP A 522 -8.24 11.49 -24.17
N TRP A 523 -7.02 11.63 -23.65
CA TRP A 523 -6.39 12.91 -23.35
C TRP A 523 -5.76 13.56 -24.60
N ALA A 524 -6.46 13.54 -25.72
CA ALA A 524 -6.01 14.09 -26.99
C ALA A 524 -6.74 15.40 -27.32
N PRO A 525 -6.02 16.46 -27.75
CA PRO A 525 -6.67 17.62 -28.32
C PRO A 525 -7.20 17.27 -29.72
N GLY A 526 -8.50 17.47 -29.93
CA GLY A 526 -9.15 17.35 -31.24
C GLY A 526 -9.95 18.61 -31.58
N LYS A 527 -10.28 18.77 -32.86
CA LYS A 527 -11.25 19.78 -33.29
C LYS A 527 -12.60 19.40 -32.66
N ASP A 528 -13.12 20.27 -31.80
CA ASP A 528 -14.32 20.06 -30.98
C ASP A 528 -14.16 19.03 -29.83
N TRP A 529 -12.91 18.68 -29.48
CA TRP A 529 -12.59 17.70 -28.43
C TRP A 529 -11.46 18.25 -27.54
N SER A 530 -11.81 18.91 -26.43
CA SER A 530 -10.82 19.57 -25.56
C SER A 530 -10.43 18.74 -24.34
N VAL A 531 -11.37 17.95 -23.81
CA VAL A 531 -11.19 16.93 -22.75
C VAL A 531 -12.33 15.94 -22.92
N GLY A 532 -12.07 14.84 -23.62
CA GLY A 532 -13.03 13.77 -23.82
C GLY A 532 -12.30 12.49 -23.63
#